data_AF-A0A8J3VVB0-F1
#
_entry.id   AF-A0A8J3VVB0-F1
#
_cell.length_a   1.000
_cell.length_b   1.000
_cell.length_c   1.000
_cell.angle_alpha   90.00
_cell.angle_beta   90.00
_cell.angle_gamma   90.00
#
_symmetry.space_group_name_H-M   'P 1'
#
loop_
_entity.id
_entity.type
_entity.pdbx_description
1 polymer ?
#
loop_
_entity_poly.entity_id
_entity_poly.type
_entity_poly.pdbx_seq_one_letter_code
_entity_poly.pdbx_strand_id
1 'polypeptide(L)'
;MGSMDVVHPATTHPLRTPATLAVGGLWVMAALSALKALSTPWVPDADGGTAALLDVLSTLLVVGWIYTAVTFLMWLYRARENLDRRGDTALTWKKGWTIGGWFIPVADLFIPAAVVSEVFARSRPGAFRTWKVPRLVVVWWVAFVLGLIRFTFTTVYADGTRHVTGVQFWNAVNGVAGAVAAVLAVRIVQQVTAWQSGDDWSAGAR
;
A
#
# COMPACT_ATOMS: atom_id res chain seq x y z
N MET A 1 17.37 47.72 16.81
CA MET A 1 16.24 46.84 17.18
C MET A 1 16.12 45.81 16.06
N GLY A 2 16.72 44.62 16.24
CA GLY A 2 16.72 43.57 15.22
C GLY A 2 15.32 43.01 15.06
N SER A 3 14.83 42.93 13.83
CA SER A 3 13.63 42.19 13.49
C SER A 3 13.83 40.74 13.96
N MET A 4 13.02 40.31 14.94
CA MET A 4 12.83 38.90 15.18
C MET A 4 12.13 38.37 13.94
N ASP A 5 12.89 37.75 13.02
CA ASP A 5 12.32 36.94 11.96
C ASP A 5 11.55 35.81 12.64
N VAL A 6 10.24 35.98 12.76
CA VAL A 6 9.32 34.93 13.19
C VAL A 6 9.36 33.89 12.08
N VAL A 7 10.28 32.93 12.19
CA VAL A 7 10.31 31.75 11.33
C VAL A 7 9.01 31.01 11.57
N HIS A 8 8.05 31.17 10.67
CA HIS A 8 6.81 30.40 10.72
C HIS A 8 7.17 28.91 10.60
N PRO A 9 6.67 28.04 11.50
CA PRO A 9 6.87 26.61 11.35
C PRO A 9 6.34 26.20 9.98
N ALA A 10 7.15 25.46 9.21
CA ALA A 10 6.78 25.01 7.89
C ALA A 10 5.43 24.28 7.96
N THR A 11 4.42 24.82 7.27
CA THR A 11 3.05 24.31 7.33
C THR A 11 3.02 22.89 6.76
N THR A 12 2.75 21.90 7.60
CA THR A 12 2.60 20.50 7.16
C THR A 12 1.36 20.36 6.32
N HIS A 13 1.42 19.57 5.25
CA HIS A 13 0.21 19.19 4.53
C HIS A 13 -0.65 18.28 5.40
N PRO A 14 -1.97 18.52 5.46
CA PRO A 14 -2.87 17.67 6.21
C PRO A 14 -2.89 16.26 5.61
N LEU A 15 -2.51 15.28 6.44
CA LEU A 15 -2.50 13.85 6.10
C LEU A 15 -3.77 13.13 6.50
N ARG A 16 -4.56 13.66 7.43
CA ARG A 16 -5.70 12.96 8.04
C ARG A 16 -6.72 12.50 6.99
N THR A 17 -7.16 13.40 6.11
CA THR A 17 -8.14 13.06 5.06
C THR A 17 -7.64 11.96 4.12
N PRO A 18 -6.50 12.09 3.42
CA PRO A 18 -6.02 11.03 2.53
C PRO A 18 -5.65 9.75 3.29
N ALA A 19 -5.15 9.84 4.53
CA ALA A 19 -4.88 8.66 5.37
C ALA A 19 -6.17 7.89 5.69
N THR A 20 -7.24 8.57 6.10
CA THR A 20 -8.52 7.93 6.42
C THR A 20 -9.11 7.24 5.19
N LEU A 21 -9.06 7.89 4.02
CA LEU A 21 -9.53 7.29 2.76
C LEU A 21 -8.71 6.06 2.40
N ALA A 22 -7.38 6.13 2.51
CA ALA A 22 -6.48 5.01 2.27
C ALA A 22 -6.75 3.84 3.23
N VAL A 23 -6.91 4.13 4.53
CA VAL A 23 -7.23 3.12 5.55
C VAL A 23 -8.58 2.46 5.28
N GLY A 24 -9.60 3.23 4.90
CA GLY A 24 -10.91 2.70 4.51
C GLY A 24 -10.81 1.75 3.31
N GLY A 25 -10.11 2.18 2.25
CA GLY A 25 -9.84 1.33 1.08
C GLY A 25 -9.10 0.04 1.45
N LEU A 26 -8.04 0.14 2.25
CA LEU A 26 -7.26 -1.01 2.70
C LEU A 26 -8.09 -2.00 3.53
N TRP A 27 -8.99 -1.54 4.40
CA TRP A 27 -9.91 -2.42 5.13
C TRP A 27 -10.90 -3.13 4.22
N VAL A 28 -11.45 -2.42 3.24
CA VAL A 28 -12.30 -3.03 2.21
C VAL A 28 -11.51 -4.11 1.46
N MET A 29 -10.27 -3.83 1.06
CA MET A 29 -9.41 -4.82 0.41
C MET A 29 -9.09 -6.03 1.29
N ALA A 30 -8.84 -5.82 2.59
CA ALA A 30 -8.60 -6.90 3.54
C ALA A 30 -9.81 -7.83 3.67
N ALA A 31 -11.00 -7.26 3.88
CA ALA A 31 -12.25 -8.01 4.00
C ALA A 31 -12.56 -8.78 2.72
N LEU A 32 -12.38 -8.13 1.57
CA LEU A 32 -12.63 -8.73 0.27
C LEU A 32 -11.62 -9.84 -0.08
N SER A 33 -10.35 -9.67 0.28
CA SER A 33 -9.32 -10.70 0.09
C SER A 33 -9.58 -11.93 0.96
N ALA A 34 -10.04 -11.71 2.21
CA ALA A 34 -10.46 -12.79 3.10
C ALA A 34 -11.71 -13.51 2.56
N LEU A 35 -12.72 -12.76 2.08
CA LEU A 35 -13.92 -13.33 1.47
C LEU A 35 -13.56 -14.21 0.27
N LYS A 36 -12.69 -13.74 -0.62
CA LYS A 36 -12.20 -14.53 -1.77
C LYS A 36 -11.50 -15.82 -1.33
N ALA A 37 -10.64 -15.76 -0.30
CA ALA A 37 -9.95 -16.94 0.21
C ALA A 37 -10.94 -17.96 0.82
N LEU A 38 -11.98 -17.48 1.49
CA LEU A 38 -12.99 -18.30 2.14
C LEU A 38 -14.02 -18.88 1.15
N SER A 39 -14.33 -18.19 0.06
CA SER A 39 -15.34 -18.63 -0.91
C SER A 39 -14.83 -19.66 -1.92
N THR A 40 -13.51 -19.69 -2.19
CA THR A 40 -12.95 -20.56 -3.25
C THR A 40 -13.18 -22.06 -3.11
N PRO A 41 -13.24 -22.67 -1.91
CA PRO A 41 -13.51 -24.11 -1.79
C PRO A 41 -14.98 -24.50 -2.06
N TRP A 42 -15.92 -23.56 -1.99
CA TRP A 42 -17.36 -23.84 -1.91
C TRP A 42 -18.13 -23.55 -3.20
N VAL A 43 -17.45 -23.11 -4.26
CA VAL A 43 -18.08 -22.80 -5.56
C VAL A 43 -17.41 -23.58 -6.70
N PRO A 44 -17.59 -24.91 -6.79
CA PRO A 44 -17.06 -25.70 -7.90
C PRO A 44 -17.87 -25.48 -9.19
N ASP A 45 -19.20 -25.34 -9.07
CA ASP A 45 -20.16 -25.29 -10.17
C ASP A 45 -21.18 -24.16 -9.92
N ALA A 46 -20.77 -22.93 -10.23
CA ALA A 46 -21.66 -21.77 -10.11
C ALA A 46 -22.81 -21.86 -11.13
N ASP A 47 -24.06 -21.94 -10.65
CA ASP A 47 -25.23 -21.69 -11.49
C ASP A 47 -25.22 -20.24 -12.03
N GLY A 48 -26.07 -19.93 -13.01
CA GLY A 48 -26.02 -18.61 -13.69
C GLY A 48 -26.14 -17.41 -12.73
N GLY A 49 -26.87 -17.56 -11.62
CA GLY A 49 -27.00 -16.54 -10.59
C GLY A 49 -25.72 -16.34 -9.76
N THR A 50 -25.10 -17.43 -9.29
CA THR A 50 -23.82 -17.33 -8.55
C THR A 50 -22.68 -16.85 -9.43
N ALA A 51 -22.65 -17.23 -10.72
CA ALA A 51 -21.68 -16.72 -11.68
C ALA A 51 -21.77 -15.20 -11.87
N ALA A 52 -23.00 -14.66 -12.05
CA ALA A 52 -23.22 -13.22 -12.16
C ALA A 52 -22.81 -12.47 -10.90
N LEU A 53 -23.08 -13.02 -9.71
CA LEU A 53 -22.64 -12.44 -8.44
C LEU A 53 -21.12 -12.40 -8.33
N LEU A 54 -20.42 -13.47 -8.70
CA LEU A 54 -18.96 -13.52 -8.68
C LEU A 54 -18.33 -12.49 -9.63
N ASP A 55 -18.95 -12.23 -10.78
CA ASP A 55 -18.47 -11.23 -11.74
C ASP A 55 -18.66 -9.79 -11.23
N VAL A 56 -19.83 -9.50 -10.63
CA VAL A 56 -20.07 -8.21 -9.95
C VAL A 56 -19.08 -8.01 -8.81
N LEU A 57 -18.85 -9.02 -7.97
CA LEU A 57 -17.86 -8.97 -6.90
C LEU A 57 -16.45 -8.74 -7.45
N SER A 58 -16.10 -9.40 -8.56
CA SER A 58 -14.81 -9.22 -9.24
C SER A 58 -14.63 -7.80 -9.78
N THR A 59 -15.68 -7.19 -10.34
CA THR A 59 -15.66 -5.81 -10.81
C THR A 59 -15.49 -4.83 -9.64
N LEU A 60 -16.26 -5.02 -8.55
CA LEU A 60 -16.14 -4.21 -7.34
C LEU A 60 -14.75 -4.31 -6.71
N LEU A 61 -14.12 -5.49 -6.76
CA LEU A 61 -12.73 -5.68 -6.33
C LEU A 61 -11.78 -4.76 -7.10
N VAL A 62 -11.87 -4.73 -8.43
CA VAL A 62 -11.00 -3.90 -9.27
C VAL A 62 -11.17 -2.41 -8.97
N VAL A 63 -12.42 -1.95 -8.82
CA VAL A 63 -12.72 -0.55 -8.47
C VAL A 63 -12.15 -0.20 -7.09
N GLY A 64 -12.33 -1.07 -6.11
CA GLY A 64 -11.78 -0.88 -4.77
C GLY A 64 -10.24 -0.85 -4.75
N TRP A 65 -9.59 -1.66 -5.59
CA TRP A 65 -8.14 -1.63 -5.77
C TRP A 65 -7.67 -0.28 -6.31
N ILE A 66 -8.32 0.24 -7.35
CA ILE A 66 -7.99 1.55 -7.93
C ILE A 66 -8.18 2.66 -6.89
N TYR A 67 -9.31 2.66 -6.18
CA TYR A 67 -9.59 3.62 -5.11
C TYR A 67 -8.51 3.60 -4.02
N THR A 68 -8.13 2.40 -3.56
CA THR A 68 -7.12 2.22 -2.53
C THR A 68 -5.75 2.67 -3.00
N ALA A 69 -5.36 2.32 -4.24
CA ALA A 69 -4.10 2.75 -4.83
C ALA A 69 -4.03 4.28 -4.93
N VAL A 70 -5.06 4.93 -5.46
CA VAL A 70 -5.10 6.40 -5.62
C VAL A 70 -5.01 7.10 -4.27
N THR A 71 -5.81 6.68 -3.28
CA THR A 71 -5.81 7.29 -1.94
C THR A 71 -4.50 7.05 -1.19
N PHE A 72 -3.93 5.85 -1.29
CA PHE A 72 -2.61 5.53 -0.73
C PHE A 72 -1.49 6.37 -1.37
N LEU A 73 -1.48 6.53 -2.70
CA LEU A 73 -0.49 7.35 -3.40
C LEU A 73 -0.61 8.83 -3.05
N MET A 74 -1.83 9.35 -2.96
CA MET A 74 -2.06 10.74 -2.51
C MET A 74 -1.53 10.96 -1.09
N TRP A 75 -1.79 10.00 -0.19
CA TRP A 75 -1.26 10.03 1.17
C TRP A 75 0.27 9.98 1.17
N LEU A 76 0.86 9.03 0.45
CA LEU A 76 2.31 8.81 0.42
C LEU A 76 3.04 10.03 -0.17
N TYR A 77 2.50 10.61 -1.23
CA TYR A 77 3.04 11.83 -1.84
C TYR A 77 3.10 12.98 -0.85
N ARG A 78 2.01 13.21 -0.09
CA ARG A 78 1.97 14.26 0.94
C ARG A 78 2.89 13.95 2.12
N ALA A 79 2.93 12.70 2.58
CA ALA A 79 3.80 12.28 3.68
C ALA A 79 5.28 12.47 3.31
N ARG A 80 5.63 12.21 2.05
CA ARG A 80 6.96 12.53 1.52
C ARG A 80 7.18 14.04 1.48
N GLU A 81 6.23 14.82 0.96
CA GLU A 81 6.37 16.28 0.86
C GLU A 81 6.57 16.96 2.23
N ASN A 82 5.96 16.41 3.28
CA ASN A 82 6.19 16.87 4.64
C ASN A 82 7.65 16.73 5.08
N LEU A 83 8.36 15.70 4.62
CA LEU A 83 9.80 15.55 4.90
C LEU A 83 10.62 16.68 4.26
N ASP A 84 10.27 17.11 3.03
CA ASP A 84 10.93 18.27 2.43
C ASP A 84 10.70 19.53 3.26
N ARG A 85 9.46 19.73 3.73
CA ARG A 85 9.08 20.89 4.53
C ARG A 85 9.76 20.90 5.90
N ARG A 86 10.03 19.72 6.48
CA ARG A 86 10.81 19.59 7.72
C ARG A 86 12.29 19.95 7.51
N GLY A 87 12.74 20.17 6.27
CA GLY A 87 14.13 20.50 5.97
C GLY A 87 15.04 19.27 5.87
N ASP A 88 14.48 18.08 5.62
CA ASP A 88 15.29 16.87 5.41
C ASP A 88 16.13 16.98 4.12
N THR A 89 17.38 17.40 4.27
CA THR A 89 18.28 17.80 3.16
C THR A 89 18.88 16.65 2.34
N ALA A 90 18.58 15.39 2.66
CA ALA A 90 19.24 14.23 2.07
C ALA A 90 18.28 13.07 1.76
N LEU A 91 17.08 13.35 1.25
CA LEU A 91 16.17 12.28 0.82
C LEU A 91 16.74 11.54 -0.38
N THR A 92 16.76 10.21 -0.29
CA THR A 92 17.27 9.29 -1.31
C THR A 92 16.41 9.35 -2.56
N TRP A 93 15.08 9.43 -2.38
CA TRP A 93 14.13 9.39 -3.49
C TRP A 93 13.49 10.75 -3.77
N LYS A 94 13.54 11.19 -5.04
CA LYS A 94 12.85 12.40 -5.51
C LYS A 94 11.32 12.24 -5.48
N LYS A 95 10.57 13.35 -5.34
CA LYS A 95 9.09 13.37 -5.31
C LYS A 95 8.44 12.52 -6.39
N GLY A 96 8.91 12.65 -7.64
CA GLY A 96 8.35 11.96 -8.79
C GLY A 96 8.37 10.43 -8.67
N TRP A 97 9.36 9.86 -7.99
CA TRP A 97 9.46 8.41 -7.77
C TRP A 97 8.40 7.87 -6.82
N THR A 98 7.78 8.73 -6.01
CA THR A 98 6.66 8.35 -5.13
C THR A 98 5.45 7.87 -5.93
N ILE A 99 5.27 8.38 -7.15
CA ILE A 99 4.18 8.01 -8.05
C ILE A 99 4.72 7.14 -9.18
N GLY A 100 5.75 7.61 -9.90
CA GLY A 100 6.30 6.92 -11.06
C GLY A 100 6.89 5.55 -10.76
N GLY A 101 7.33 5.31 -9.51
CA GLY A 101 7.80 4.00 -9.07
C GLY A 101 6.76 2.89 -9.23
N TRP A 102 5.47 3.20 -9.16
CA TRP A 102 4.37 2.23 -9.20
C TRP A 102 3.92 1.85 -10.62
N PHE A 103 4.34 2.60 -11.64
CA PHE A 103 3.86 2.42 -13.01
C PHE A 103 4.91 1.83 -13.95
N ILE A 104 6.17 1.76 -13.51
CA ILE A 104 7.27 1.23 -14.30
C ILE A 104 7.55 -0.20 -13.79
N PRO A 105 7.30 -1.27 -14.56
CA PRO A 105 7.28 -2.64 -14.03
C PRO A 105 8.51 -3.08 -13.23
N VAL A 106 9.72 -2.73 -13.70
CA VAL A 106 10.97 -3.07 -12.99
C VAL A 106 11.15 -2.23 -11.73
N ALA A 107 10.75 -0.97 -11.78
CA ALA A 107 10.81 -0.07 -10.64
C ALA A 107 9.74 -0.40 -9.59
N ASP A 108 8.56 -0.85 -10.01
CA ASP A 108 7.45 -1.25 -9.15
C ASP A 108 7.84 -2.35 -8.18
N LEU A 109 8.82 -3.19 -8.53
CA LEU A 109 9.30 -4.25 -7.64
C LEU A 109 10.14 -3.74 -6.45
N PHE A 110 10.73 -2.55 -6.53
CA PHE A 110 11.72 -2.07 -5.53
C PHE A 110 11.47 -0.65 -5.03
N ILE A 111 11.12 0.27 -5.93
CA ILE A 111 10.99 1.70 -5.62
C ILE A 111 9.86 1.98 -4.64
N PRO A 112 8.64 1.42 -4.80
CA PRO A 112 7.58 1.59 -3.80
C PRO A 112 8.03 1.24 -2.37
N ALA A 113 8.67 0.07 -2.20
CA ALA A 113 9.19 -0.37 -0.91
C ALA A 113 10.24 0.58 -0.37
N ALA A 114 11.15 1.05 -1.21
CA ALA A 114 12.24 1.94 -0.83
C ALA A 114 11.72 3.33 -0.42
N VAL A 115 10.75 3.89 -1.15
CA VAL A 115 10.12 5.18 -0.83
C VAL A 115 9.34 5.09 0.47
N VAL A 116 8.49 4.06 0.64
CA VAL A 116 7.73 3.86 1.89
C VAL A 116 8.66 3.65 3.08
N SER A 117 9.77 2.93 2.88
CA SER A 117 10.78 2.72 3.93
C SER A 117 11.45 4.02 4.37
N GLU A 118 11.82 4.87 3.40
CA GLU A 118 12.41 6.18 3.69
C GLU A 118 11.43 7.08 4.42
N VAL A 119 10.18 7.14 3.95
CA VAL A 119 9.12 7.92 4.58
C VAL A 119 8.87 7.43 6.00
N PHE A 120 8.72 6.13 6.21
CA PHE A 120 8.48 5.56 7.52
C PHE A 120 9.64 5.85 8.48
N ALA A 121 10.87 5.57 8.06
CA ALA A 121 12.03 5.68 8.94
C ALA A 121 12.33 7.13 9.33
N ARG A 122 12.16 8.07 8.41
CA ARG A 122 12.40 9.50 8.68
C ARG A 122 11.26 10.19 9.40
N SER A 123 10.04 9.64 9.29
CA SER A 123 8.89 10.16 10.03
C SER A 123 8.96 9.85 11.52
N ARG A 124 9.70 8.81 11.91
CA ARG A 124 9.80 8.37 13.30
C ARG A 124 10.41 9.47 14.21
N PRO A 125 9.85 9.72 15.41
CA PRO A 125 10.44 10.64 16.39
C PRO A 125 11.87 10.24 16.74
N GLY A 126 12.78 11.21 16.78
CA GLY A 126 14.20 10.97 17.03
C GLY A 126 14.94 10.25 15.89
N ALA A 127 14.38 10.23 14.68
CA ALA A 127 15.08 9.68 13.52
C ALA A 127 16.37 10.46 13.23
N PHE A 128 17.51 9.75 13.20
CA PHE A 128 18.80 10.30 12.82
C PHE A 128 18.95 10.37 11.30
N ARG A 129 19.92 11.17 10.82
CA ARG A 129 20.28 11.28 9.39
C ARG A 129 20.54 9.91 8.74
N THR A 130 21.06 8.94 9.49
CA THR A 130 21.23 7.55 9.07
C THR A 130 20.04 6.70 9.53
N TRP A 131 19.39 6.03 8.58
CA TRP A 131 18.22 5.21 8.84
C TRP A 131 18.38 3.81 8.24
N LYS A 132 17.70 2.84 8.86
CA LYS A 132 17.67 1.43 8.41
C LYS A 132 16.28 1.11 7.86
N VAL A 133 16.22 0.21 6.88
CA VAL A 133 14.96 -0.28 6.32
C VAL A 133 14.09 -0.90 7.43
N PRO A 134 12.88 -0.37 7.67
CA PRO A 134 12.03 -0.87 8.76
C PRO A 134 11.50 -2.28 8.44
N ARG A 135 11.65 -3.22 9.39
CA ARG A 135 11.13 -4.60 9.24
C ARG A 135 9.65 -4.64 8.85
N LEU A 136 8.85 -3.73 9.42
CA LEU A 136 7.42 -3.63 9.12
C LEU A 136 7.16 -3.39 7.62
N VAL A 137 7.94 -2.51 6.99
CA VAL A 137 7.82 -2.19 5.55
C VAL A 137 8.30 -3.36 4.70
N VAL A 138 9.36 -4.07 5.13
CA VAL A 138 9.83 -5.27 4.43
C VAL A 138 8.75 -6.36 4.42
N VAL A 139 8.17 -6.68 5.57
CA VAL A 139 7.13 -7.72 5.68
C VAL A 139 5.88 -7.31 4.90
N TRP A 140 5.48 -6.04 4.98
CA TRP A 140 4.40 -5.50 4.15
C TRP A 140 4.65 -5.71 2.66
N TRP A 141 5.85 -5.36 2.20
CA TRP A 141 6.20 -5.44 0.78
C TRP A 141 6.26 -6.89 0.28
N VAL A 142 6.86 -7.79 1.06
CA VAL A 142 6.90 -9.23 0.73
C VAL A 142 5.49 -9.81 0.66
N ALA A 143 4.62 -9.46 1.62
CA ALA A 143 3.23 -9.89 1.60
C ALA A 143 2.47 -9.32 0.39
N PHE A 144 2.70 -8.05 0.04
CA PHE A 144 2.10 -7.42 -1.13
C PHE A 144 2.51 -8.12 -2.43
N VAL A 145 3.81 -8.31 -2.65
CA VAL A 145 4.33 -9.00 -3.85
C VAL A 145 3.84 -10.44 -3.92
N LEU A 146 3.80 -11.18 -2.80
CA LEU A 146 3.23 -12.52 -2.75
C LEU A 146 1.73 -12.54 -3.10
N GLY A 147 1.01 -11.46 -2.80
CA GLY A 147 -0.38 -11.24 -3.21
C GLY A 147 -0.56 -11.06 -4.72
N LEU A 148 0.49 -10.69 -5.45
CA LEU A 148 0.45 -10.46 -6.91
C LEU A 148 0.91 -11.68 -7.73
N ILE A 149 1.75 -12.54 -7.15
CA ILE A 149 2.32 -13.69 -7.85
C ILE A 149 1.26 -14.79 -8.01
N ARG A 150 1.13 -15.33 -9.24
CA ARG A 150 0.27 -16.48 -9.54
C ARG A 150 0.90 -17.32 -10.65
N PHE A 151 1.02 -18.63 -10.41
CA PHE A 151 1.50 -19.59 -11.40
C PHE A 151 0.44 -20.68 -11.62
N THR A 152 -0.23 -20.63 -12.78
CA THR A 152 -1.24 -21.62 -13.16
C THR A 152 -0.84 -22.34 -14.42
N PHE A 153 -1.19 -23.62 -14.51
CA PHE A 153 -0.91 -24.46 -15.67
C PHE A 153 -2.23 -24.84 -16.33
N THR A 154 -2.32 -24.69 -17.64
CA THR A 154 -3.49 -25.12 -18.40
C THR A 154 -3.16 -26.42 -19.11
N THR A 155 -3.86 -27.48 -18.75
CA THR A 155 -3.84 -28.75 -19.48
C THR A 155 -4.91 -28.69 -20.56
N VAL A 156 -4.54 -29.00 -21.80
CA VAL A 156 -5.46 -29.08 -22.94
C VAL A 156 -5.59 -30.53 -23.34
N TYR A 157 -6.80 -31.08 -23.25
CA TYR A 157 -7.08 -32.47 -23.59
C TYR A 157 -7.40 -32.62 -25.08
N ALA A 158 -7.36 -33.86 -25.57
CA ALA A 158 -7.58 -34.18 -26.99
C ALA A 158 -8.99 -33.82 -27.49
N ASP A 159 -9.98 -33.77 -26.60
CA ASP A 159 -11.36 -33.32 -26.89
C ASP A 159 -11.51 -31.79 -26.90
N GLY A 160 -10.41 -31.05 -26.72
CA GLY A 160 -10.39 -29.59 -26.66
C GLY A 160 -10.74 -29.01 -25.29
N THR A 161 -11.06 -29.83 -24.28
CA THR A 161 -11.32 -29.35 -22.93
C THR A 161 -10.04 -28.76 -22.31
N ARG A 162 -10.21 -27.68 -21.55
CA ARG A 162 -9.11 -26.97 -20.88
C ARG A 162 -9.31 -27.04 -19.38
N HIS A 163 -8.32 -27.56 -18.66
CA HIS A 163 -8.33 -27.59 -17.20
C HIS A 163 -7.18 -26.77 -16.64
N VAL A 164 -7.50 -25.75 -15.82
CA VAL A 164 -6.50 -24.87 -15.22
C VAL A 164 -6.20 -25.33 -13.81
N THR A 165 -4.98 -25.82 -13.60
CA THR A 165 -4.49 -26.31 -12.31
C THR A 165 -3.84 -25.20 -11.50
N GLY A 166 -3.98 -25.25 -10.17
CA GLY A 166 -3.34 -24.34 -9.22
C GLY A 166 -4.15 -23.07 -8.91
N VAL A 167 -5.30 -22.86 -9.54
CA VAL A 167 -6.15 -21.66 -9.33
C VAL A 167 -6.58 -21.52 -7.87
N GLN A 168 -7.10 -22.58 -7.27
CA GLN A 168 -7.61 -22.55 -5.89
C GLN A 168 -6.49 -22.29 -4.88
N PHE A 169 -5.35 -22.97 -5.04
CA PHE A 169 -4.16 -22.77 -4.21
C PHE A 169 -3.69 -21.31 -4.25
N TRP A 170 -3.48 -20.75 -5.45
CA TRP A 170 -3.02 -19.37 -5.59
C TRP A 170 -4.05 -18.35 -5.11
N ASN A 171 -5.35 -18.60 -5.30
CA ASN A 171 -6.37 -17.72 -4.74
C ASN A 171 -6.30 -17.65 -3.21
N ALA A 172 -6.09 -18.78 -2.53
CA ALA A 172 -5.93 -18.81 -1.07
C ALA A 172 -4.66 -18.08 -0.65
N VAL A 173 -3.52 -18.36 -1.30
CA VAL A 173 -2.23 -17.69 -1.03
C VAL A 173 -2.34 -16.18 -1.23
N ASN A 174 -2.87 -15.72 -2.37
CA ASN A 174 -3.01 -14.30 -2.68
C ASN A 174 -4.01 -13.62 -1.73
N GLY A 175 -5.09 -14.29 -1.35
CA GLY A 175 -6.08 -13.75 -0.42
C GLY A 175 -5.49 -13.51 0.97
N VAL A 176 -4.76 -14.49 1.51
CA VAL A 176 -4.08 -14.36 2.81
C VAL A 176 -2.99 -13.30 2.75
N ALA A 177 -2.12 -13.35 1.73
CA ALA A 177 -1.03 -12.39 1.55
C ALA A 177 -1.54 -10.96 1.38
N GLY A 178 -2.60 -10.77 0.60
CA GLY A 178 -3.28 -9.48 0.40
C GLY A 178 -3.89 -8.93 1.68
N ALA A 179 -4.56 -9.77 2.50
CA ALA A 179 -5.10 -9.35 3.79
C ALA A 179 -3.99 -8.92 4.76
N VAL A 180 -2.89 -9.69 4.84
CA VAL A 180 -1.72 -9.34 5.65
C VAL A 180 -1.11 -8.02 5.17
N ALA A 181 -0.90 -7.86 3.86
CA ALA A 181 -0.38 -6.64 3.27
C ALA A 181 -1.27 -5.43 3.60
N ALA A 182 -2.58 -5.55 3.48
CA ALA A 182 -3.51 -4.48 3.79
C ALA A 182 -3.43 -4.04 5.27
N VAL A 183 -3.41 -5.00 6.20
CA VAL A 183 -3.28 -4.70 7.64
C VAL A 183 -1.95 -3.99 7.95
N LEU A 184 -0.84 -4.46 7.38
CA LEU A 184 0.47 -3.85 7.59
C LEU A 184 0.55 -2.45 6.95
N ALA A 185 -0.07 -2.24 5.79
CA ALA A 185 -0.20 -0.93 5.17
C ALA A 185 -0.99 0.04 6.06
N VAL A 186 -2.11 -0.39 6.65
CA VAL A 186 -2.88 0.42 7.61
C VAL A 186 -1.99 0.84 8.78
N ARG A 187 -1.21 -0.09 9.35
CA ARG A 187 -0.27 0.21 10.44
C ARG A 187 0.80 1.22 10.04
N ILE A 188 1.35 1.11 8.82
CA ILE A 188 2.33 2.05 8.26
C ILE A 188 1.71 3.44 8.11
N VAL A 189 0.54 3.52 7.49
CA VAL A 189 -0.19 4.78 7.26
C VAL A 189 -0.50 5.48 8.58
N GLN A 190 -1.05 4.74 9.54
CA GLN A 190 -1.41 5.28 10.86
C GLN A 190 -0.19 5.77 11.65
N GLN A 191 0.90 4.98 11.70
CA GLN A 191 2.11 5.38 12.44
C GLN A 191 2.76 6.62 11.85
N VAL A 192 2.96 6.64 10.54
CA VAL A 192 3.56 7.80 9.85
C VAL A 192 2.66 9.03 10.01
N THR A 193 1.35 8.88 9.85
CA THR A 193 0.41 9.99 10.04
C THR A 193 0.44 10.51 11.47
N ALA A 194 0.46 9.64 12.47
CA ALA A 194 0.55 10.02 13.87
C ALA A 194 1.83 10.82 14.14
N TRP A 195 2.99 10.32 13.69
CA TRP A 195 4.27 10.99 13.90
C TRP A 195 4.36 12.34 13.20
N GLN A 196 3.89 12.45 11.95
CA GLN A 196 3.93 13.72 11.20
C GLN A 196 2.88 14.74 11.65
N SER A 197 1.89 14.32 12.45
CA SER A 197 0.85 15.20 12.98
C SER A 197 1.00 15.56 14.46
N GLY A 198 2.01 15.01 15.13
CA GLY A 198 2.30 15.29 16.54
C GLY A 198 3.17 16.53 16.73
N ASP A 199 3.14 17.11 17.93
CA ASP A 199 3.84 18.36 18.25
C ASP A 199 5.37 18.24 18.05
N ASP A 200 5.94 17.06 18.35
CA ASP A 200 7.36 16.73 18.17
C ASP A 200 7.83 16.91 16.71
N TRP A 201 6.93 16.76 15.73
CA TRP A 201 7.24 16.93 14.32
C TRP A 201 7.67 18.36 14.00
N SER A 202 6.98 19.33 14.60
CA SER A 202 7.27 20.76 14.42
C SER A 202 8.55 21.17 15.17
N ALA A 203 8.86 20.50 16.28
CA ALA A 203 10.03 20.79 17.09
C ALA A 203 11.35 20.33 16.42
N GLY A 204 11.32 19.21 15.68
CA GLY A 204 12.48 18.64 15.00
C GLY A 204 12.92 19.36 13.71
N ALA A 205 12.22 20.41 13.29
CA ALA A 205 12.58 21.23 12.13
C ALA A 205 13.57 22.38 12.46
N ARG A 206 14.07 22.45 13.70
CA ARG A 206 15.00 23.48 14.20
C ARG A 206 16.45 23.02 14.20
#